data_AF-A0AAD5CTL2-F1
#
_entry.id   AF-A0AAD5CTL2-F1
#
_cell.length_a   1.000
_cell.length_b   1.000
_cell.length_c   1.000
_cell.angle_alpha   90.00
_cell.angle_beta   90.00
_cell.angle_gamma   90.00
#
_symmetry.space_group_name_H-M   'P 1'
#
loop_
_entity.id
_entity.type
_entity.pdbx_description
1 polymer ?
#
loop_
_entity_poly.entity_id
_entity_poly.type
_entity_poly.pdbx_seq_one_letter_code
_entity_poly.pdbx_strand_id
1 'polypeptide(L)'
;MELFYEVRQWNQVPKGFLAVNVGEAEGEKQRFVVPVMWFNHPLFVELLKVAEDEYGFEQKGTITIPCNVHHFCTTISSITHHYRKQQQYFACFKVWVG
;
A
#
# COMPACT_ATOMS: atom_id res chain seq x y z
N MET A 1 -0.93 2.14 -14.67
CA MET A 1 -0.07 0.95 -14.73
C MET A 1 1.42 1.31 -14.69
N GLU A 2 1.85 2.45 -15.24
CA GLU A 2 3.27 2.86 -15.22
C GLU A 2 3.80 3.27 -13.83
N LEU A 3 2.97 3.92 -12.99
CA LEU A 3 3.35 4.26 -11.60
C LEU A 3 3.66 3.06 -10.69
N PHE A 4 3.25 1.85 -11.07
CA PHE A 4 3.51 0.63 -10.29
C PHE A 4 4.83 -0.05 -10.66
N TYR A 5 5.41 0.24 -11.84
CA TYR A 5 6.69 -0.34 -12.24
C TYR A 5 7.89 0.36 -11.58
N GLU A 6 7.81 1.68 -11.36
CA GLU A 6 8.86 2.44 -10.67
C GLU A 6 9.02 2.08 -9.19
N VAL A 7 8.02 1.44 -8.61
CA VAL A 7 8.06 0.93 -7.22
C VAL A 7 9.05 -0.25 -7.08
N ARG A 8 9.45 -0.91 -8.17
CA ARG A 8 10.25 -2.16 -8.11
C ARG A 8 11.75 -1.97 -7.86
N GLN A 9 12.32 -0.77 -7.95
CA GLN A 9 13.79 -0.58 -7.94
C GLN A 9 14.29 0.54 -7.01
N TRP A 10 13.59 0.81 -5.91
CA TRP A 10 14.16 1.65 -4.87
C TRP A 10 15.19 0.83 -4.06
N ASN A 11 16.47 1.02 -4.33
CA ASN A 11 17.57 0.47 -3.51
C ASN A 11 17.44 0.88 -2.03
N GLN A 12 16.74 1.98 -1.76
CA GLN A 12 16.40 2.46 -0.43
C GLN A 12 14.93 2.90 -0.39
N VAL A 13 14.16 2.36 0.56
CA VAL A 13 12.77 2.77 0.77
C VAL A 13 12.74 4.21 1.33
N PRO A 14 12.08 5.16 0.65
CA PRO A 14 12.02 6.55 1.13
C PRO A 14 11.23 6.67 2.44
N LYS A 15 11.52 7.72 3.23
CA LYS A 15 10.79 7.99 4.48
C LYS A 15 9.29 8.17 4.19
N GLY A 16 8.45 7.58 5.05
CA GLY A 16 7.00 7.60 4.89
C GLY A 16 6.45 6.52 3.96
N PHE A 17 7.30 5.61 3.47
CA PHE A 17 6.92 4.42 2.70
C PHE A 17 7.41 3.15 3.40
N LEU A 18 6.77 2.03 3.08
CA LEU A 18 7.13 0.71 3.57
C LEU A 18 7.13 -0.31 2.44
N ALA A 19 8.08 -1.25 2.45
CA ALA A 19 8.04 -2.41 1.58
C ALA A 19 7.04 -3.44 2.12
N VAL A 20 6.23 -4.00 1.23
CA VAL A 20 5.31 -5.11 1.50
C VAL A 20 5.49 -6.20 0.44
N ASN A 21 5.42 -7.46 0.85
CA ASN A 21 5.39 -8.61 -0.03
C ASN A 21 3.93 -9.05 -0.18
N VAL A 22 3.49 -9.28 -1.42
CA VAL A 22 2.10 -9.64 -1.73
C VAL A 22 2.10 -10.88 -2.59
N GLY A 23 1.35 -11.88 -2.17
CA GLY A 23 1.18 -13.15 -2.88
C GLY A 23 0.45 -14.13 -1.98
N GLU A 24 0.04 -15.27 -2.52
CA GLU A 24 -0.55 -16.35 -1.71
C GLU A 24 0.49 -16.93 -0.74
N ALA A 25 0.05 -17.58 0.35
CA ALA A 25 0.93 -18.00 1.43
C ALA A 25 2.09 -18.90 0.97
N GLU A 26 1.77 -19.86 0.09
CA GLU A 26 2.69 -20.84 -0.51
C GLU A 26 3.11 -20.48 -1.94
N GLY A 27 2.80 -19.26 -2.41
CA GLY A 27 3.03 -18.81 -3.79
C GLY A 27 4.20 -17.85 -3.97
N GLU A 28 4.45 -17.47 -5.22
CA GLU A 28 5.39 -16.38 -5.54
C GLU A 28 4.88 -15.05 -4.97
N LYS A 29 5.78 -14.33 -4.30
CA LYS A 29 5.48 -13.04 -3.67
C LYS A 29 6.10 -11.91 -4.49
N GLN A 30 5.30 -10.88 -4.75
CA GLN A 30 5.74 -9.65 -5.40
C GLN A 30 5.92 -8.54 -4.37
N ARG A 31 7.07 -7.87 -4.44
CA ARG A 31 7.39 -6.73 -3.58
C ARG A 31 6.78 -5.44 -4.11
N PHE A 32 6.15 -4.68 -3.21
CA PHE A 32 5.61 -3.35 -3.44
C PHE A 32 6.17 -2.38 -2.38
N VAL A 33 6.27 -1.10 -2.72
CA VAL A 33 6.56 0.00 -1.79
C VAL A 33 5.33 0.87 -1.75
N VAL A 34 4.74 1.01 -0.57
CA VAL A 34 3.46 1.70 -0.37
C VAL A 34 3.61 2.82 0.67
N PRO A 35 2.85 3.92 0.56
CA PRO A 35 2.81 4.95 1.58
C PRO A 35 2.30 4.41 2.92
N VAL A 36 2.98 4.77 4.02
CA VAL A 36 2.55 4.39 5.38
C VAL A 36 1.17 4.95 5.71
N MET A 37 0.79 6.10 5.13
CA MET A 37 -0.55 6.68 5.35
C MET A 37 -1.70 5.76 4.92
N TRP A 38 -1.47 4.80 4.01
CA TRP A 38 -2.51 3.85 3.60
C TRP A 38 -2.88 2.87 4.71
N PHE A 39 -2.01 2.66 5.70
CA PHE A 39 -2.22 1.68 6.78
C PHE A 39 -3.41 2.02 7.68
N ASN A 40 -3.85 3.29 7.65
CA ASN A 40 -5.05 3.74 8.37
C ASN A 40 -6.32 3.67 7.51
N HIS A 41 -6.22 3.33 6.21
CA HIS A 41 -7.39 3.21 5.35
C HIS A 41 -8.09 1.87 5.60
N PRO A 42 -9.42 1.82 5.80
CA PRO A 42 -10.14 0.59 6.13
C PRO A 42 -9.82 -0.61 5.21
N LEU A 43 -9.81 -0.39 3.90
CA LEU A 43 -9.45 -1.43 2.92
C LEU A 43 -8.02 -1.99 3.10
N PHE A 44 -7.07 -1.17 3.56
CA PHE A 44 -5.71 -1.66 3.82
C PHE A 44 -5.63 -2.34 5.17
N VAL A 45 -6.37 -1.86 6.17
CA VAL A 45 -6.51 -2.53 7.48
C VAL A 45 -7.06 -3.94 7.30
N GLU A 46 -8.03 -4.15 6.42
CA GLU A 46 -8.52 -5.49 6.09
C GLU A 46 -7.41 -6.40 5.55
N LEU A 47 -6.58 -5.91 4.62
CA LEU A 47 -5.42 -6.67 4.13
C LEU A 47 -4.42 -7.01 5.25
N LEU A 48 -4.19 -6.09 6.19
CA LEU A 48 -3.30 -6.29 7.33
C LEU A 48 -3.87 -7.31 8.33
N LYS A 49 -5.18 -7.35 8.53
CA LYS A 49 -5.84 -8.36 9.38
C LYS A 49 -5.64 -9.76 8.82
N VAL A 50 -5.81 -9.96 7.51
CA VAL A 50 -5.54 -11.27 6.90
C VAL A 50 -4.06 -11.66 7.08
N ALA A 51 -3.14 -10.70 7.00
CA ALA A 51 -1.73 -10.95 7.26
C ALA A 51 -1.44 -11.29 8.73
N GLU A 52 -2.14 -10.66 9.67
CA GLU A 52 -2.07 -10.95 11.11
C GLU A 52 -2.63 -12.33 11.42
N ASP A 53 -3.77 -12.71 10.85
CA ASP A 53 -4.39 -14.03 11.08
C ASP A 53 -3.48 -15.17 10.59
N GLU A 54 -2.80 -14.98 9.46
CA GLU A 54 -1.94 -16.00 8.85
C GLU A 54 -0.56 -16.09 9.50
N TYR A 55 0.06 -14.95 9.81
CA TYR A 55 1.48 -14.89 10.21
C TYR A 55 1.72 -14.31 11.62
N GLY A 56 0.67 -13.82 12.28
CA GLY A 56 0.77 -13.08 13.53
C GLY A 56 1.41 -11.70 13.38
N PHE A 57 1.67 -11.04 14.52
CA PHE A 57 2.30 -9.72 14.58
C PHE A 57 3.83 -9.75 14.46
N GLU A 58 4.47 -10.91 14.67
CA GLU A 58 5.93 -11.05 14.73
C GLU A 58 6.59 -11.21 13.35
N GLN A 59 6.13 -10.45 12.36
CA GLN A 59 6.74 -10.44 11.04
C GLN A 59 8.07 -9.66 11.07
N LYS A 60 9.19 -10.35 10.84
CA LYS A 60 10.52 -9.71 10.83
C LYS A 60 10.78 -9.00 9.50
N GLY A 61 10.94 -7.68 9.55
CA GLY A 61 11.45 -6.86 8.46
C GLY A 61 10.37 -6.33 7.51
N THR A 62 9.81 -7.20 6.65
CA THR A 62 8.83 -6.80 5.61
C THR A 62 7.47 -7.42 5.89
N ILE A 63 6.41 -6.63 5.77
CA ILE A 63 5.05 -7.15 5.94
C ILE A 63 4.70 -8.02 4.74
N THR A 64 4.24 -9.25 5.00
CA THR A 64 3.72 -10.15 3.97
C THR A 64 2.21 -10.19 4.04
N ILE A 65 1.55 -9.81 2.95
CA ILE A 65 0.11 -9.79 2.80
C ILE A 65 -0.29 -11.03 1.98
N PRO A 66 -0.97 -12.02 2.59
CA PRO A 66 -1.42 -13.23 1.91
C PRO A 66 -2.66 -12.90 1.07
N CYS A 67 -2.43 -12.33 -0.12
CA CYS A 67 -3.48 -11.83 -0.99
C CYS A 67 -3.08 -11.98 -2.45
N ASN A 68 -4.06 -12.28 -3.29
CA ASN A 68 -3.88 -12.26 -4.73
C ASN A 68 -3.42 -10.87 -5.19
N VAL A 69 -2.36 -10.82 -6.01
CA VAL A 69 -1.75 -9.56 -6.47
C VAL A 69 -2.74 -8.67 -7.23
N HIS A 70 -3.67 -9.25 -7.99
CA HIS A 70 -4.69 -8.48 -8.70
C HIS A 70 -5.67 -7.80 -7.74
N HIS A 71 -6.09 -8.52 -6.69
CA HIS A 71 -6.95 -7.95 -5.65
C HIS A 71 -6.22 -6.81 -4.91
N PHE A 72 -4.97 -7.03 -4.51
CA PHE A 72 -4.14 -5.99 -3.91
C PHE A 72 -4.04 -4.73 -4.79
N CYS A 73 -3.76 -4.90 -6.09
CA CYS A 73 -3.70 -3.80 -7.06
C CYS A 73 -5.03 -3.02 -7.17
N THR A 74 -6.16 -3.72 -7.08
CA THR A 74 -7.48 -3.09 -7.11
C THR A 74 -7.72 -2.28 -5.82
N THR A 75 -7.36 -2.84 -4.67
CA THR A 75 -7.47 -2.17 -3.37
C THR A 75 -6.62 -0.91 -3.30
N ILE A 76 -5.35 -0.96 -3.71
CA ILE A 76 -4.47 0.22 -3.72
C ILE A 76 -4.95 1.28 -4.73
N SER A 77 -5.55 0.88 -5.85
CA SER A 77 -6.17 1.81 -6.80
C SER A 77 -7.32 2.59 -6.14
N SER A 78 -8.20 1.89 -5.43
CA SER A 78 -9.31 2.48 -4.68
C SER A 78 -8.83 3.45 -3.58
N ILE A 79 -7.83 3.03 -2.80
CA ILE A 79 -7.21 3.87 -1.76
C ILE A 79 -6.57 5.12 -2.38
N THR A 80 -5.82 4.95 -3.47
CA THR A 80 -5.17 6.06 -4.17
C THR A 80 -6.21 7.07 -4.68
N HIS A 81 -7.33 6.58 -5.22
CA HIS A 81 -8.41 7.46 -5.67
C HIS A 81 -9.05 8.24 -4.51
N HIS A 82 -9.26 7.60 -3.36
CA HIS A 82 -9.76 8.25 -2.15
C HIS A 82 -8.85 9.41 -1.72
N TYR A 83 -7.55 9.14 -1.60
CA TYR A 83 -6.59 10.18 -1.22
C TYR A 83 -6.39 11.24 -2.31
N ARG A 84 -6.52 10.92 -3.60
CA ARG A 84 -6.45 11.91 -4.68
C ARG A 84 -7.57 12.92 -4.59
N LYS A 85 -8.80 12.50 -4.24
CA LYS A 85 -9.89 13.44 -3.96
C LYS A 85 -9.57 14.32 -2.77
N GLN A 86 -9.08 13.75 -1.66
CA GLN A 86 -8.71 14.54 -0.49
C GLN A 86 -7.57 15.52 -0.76
N GLN A 87 -6.54 15.11 -1.51
CA GLN A 87 -5.46 16.00 -1.93
C GLN A 87 -5.92 17.05 -2.92
N GLN A 88 -6.87 16.75 -3.80
CA GLN A 88 -7.49 17.75 -4.66
C GLN A 88 -8.29 18.77 -3.84
N TYR A 89 -9.04 18.35 -2.83
CA TYR A 89 -9.69 19.27 -1.88
C TYR A 89 -8.65 20.12 -1.14
N PHE A 90 -7.58 19.53 -0.59
CA PHE A 90 -6.51 20.27 0.11
C PHE A 90 -5.70 21.20 -0.81
N ALA A 91 -5.50 20.80 -2.07
CA ALA A 91 -4.84 21.63 -3.09
C ALA A 91 -5.76 22.77 -3.52
N CYS A 92 -7.06 22.54 -3.74
CA CYS A 92 -8.04 23.58 -3.98
C CYS A 92 -8.14 24.55 -2.79
N PHE A 93 -8.05 24.06 -1.55
CA PHE A 93 -7.92 24.93 -0.37
C PHE A 93 -6.66 25.80 -0.47
N LYS A 94 -5.50 25.23 -0.82
CA LYS A 94 -4.25 26.01 -1.01
C LYS A 94 -4.30 27.00 -2.18
N VAL A 95 -5.16 26.80 -3.18
CA VAL A 95 -5.34 27.74 -4.30
C VAL A 95 -6.30 28.88 -3.95
N TRP A 96 -7.19 28.69 -2.95
CA TRP A 96 -8.13 29.74 -2.48
C TRP A 96 -7.57 30.62 -1.35
N VAL A 97 -6.42 30.27 -0.75
CA VAL A 97 -5.69 31.14 0.19
C VAL A 97 -4.51 31.84 -0.50
N GLY A 98 -4.71 32.23 -1.77
CA GLY A 98 -3.78 33.03 -2.57
C GLY A 98 -4.40 34.36 -2.96
#